data_AF-A0A1F7MX07-F1
#
_entry.id   AF-A0A1F7MX07-F1
#
_cell.length_a   1.000
_cell.length_b   1.000
_cell.length_c   1.000
_cell.angle_alpha   90.00
_cell.angle_beta   90.00
_cell.angle_gamma   90.00
#
_symmetry.space_group_name_H-M   'P 1'
#
loop_
_entity.id
_entity.type
_entity.pdbx_description
1 polymer ?
#
loop_
_entity_poly.entity_id
_entity_poly.type
_entity_poly.pdbx_seq_one_letter_code
_entity_poly.pdbx_strand_id
1 'polypeptide(L)' 'MAIMRTDVIRERVVEIEIGQPAGAGWIAVGIVRQGLGPERGLRFEAHGASAEEAERRLREEIEACFA' A
#
# COMPACT_ATOMS: atom_id res chain seq x y z
N MET A 1 -11.30 8.97 -8.45
CA MET A 1 -10.25 8.51 -9.38
C MET A 1 -9.29 7.66 -8.56
N ALA A 2 -9.02 6.42 -8.95
CA ALA A 2 -8.10 5.54 -8.25
C ALA A 2 -6.79 5.48 -9.02
N ILE A 3 -5.66 5.64 -8.32
CA ILE A 3 -4.32 5.51 -8.89
C ILE A 3 -3.84 4.11 -8.54
N MET A 4 -3.52 3.31 -9.56
CA MET A 4 -2.89 2.02 -9.37
C MET A 4 -1.42 2.09 -9.71
N ARG A 5 -0.58 1.51 -8.85
CA ARG A 5 0.86 1.45 -9.04
C ARG A 5 1.40 0.14 -8.53
N THR A 6 2.42 -0.39 -9.18
CA THR A 6 3.21 -1.49 -8.65
C THR A 6 4.53 -0.92 -8.13
N ASP A 7 4.92 -1.29 -6.92
CA ASP A 7 6.16 -0.86 -6.27
C ASP A 7 6.92 -2.07 -5.72
N VAL A 8 8.21 -1.89 -5.46
CA VAL A 8 9.07 -2.93 -4.88
C VAL A 8 9.52 -2.47 -3.50
N ILE A 9 9.01 -3.13 -2.47
CA ILE A 9 9.30 -2.79 -1.06
C ILE A 9 10.00 -3.98 -0.43
N ARG A 10 11.23 -3.78 0.07
CA ARG A 10 12.04 -4.83 0.69
C ARG A 10 12.15 -6.10 -0.17
N GLU A 11 12.35 -6.01 -1.48
CA GLU A 11 12.39 -7.17 -2.41
C GLU A 11 11.03 -7.87 -2.66
N ARG A 12 9.91 -7.29 -2.19
CA ARG A 12 8.56 -7.78 -2.47
C ARG A 12 7.89 -6.89 -3.50
N VAL A 13 7.17 -7.50 -4.44
CA VAL A 13 6.34 -6.77 -5.41
C VAL A 13 4.99 -6.49 -4.75
N VAL A 14 4.65 -5.22 -4.60
CA VAL A 14 3.40 -4.77 -3.99
C VAL A 14 2.59 -4.00 -5.02
N GLU A 15 1.33 -4.39 -5.20
CA GLU A 15 0.36 -3.56 -5.92
C GLU A 15 -0.32 -2.62 -4.94
N ILE A 16 -0.24 -1.33 -5.23
CA ILE A 16 -0.77 -0.25 -4.43
C ILE A 16 -1.91 0.41 -5.20
N GLU A 17 -3.07 0.49 -4.57
CA GLU A 17 -4.23 1.23 -5.05
C GLU A 17 -4.49 2.40 -4.11
N ILE A 18 -4.49 3.62 -4.65
CA ILE A 18 -4.79 4.83 -3.90
C ILE A 18 -6.12 5.38 -4.39
N GLY A 19 -7.09 5.46 -3.50
CA GLY A 19 -8.44 5.92 -3.79
C GLY A 19 -8.90 6.98 -2.81
N GLN A 20 -9.92 7.73 -3.23
CA GLN A 20 -10.65 8.66 -2.37
C GLN A 20 -12.10 8.17 -2.27
N PRO A 21 -12.46 7.38 -1.24
CA PRO A 21 -13.85 7.00 -1.01
C PRO A 21 -14.70 8.24 -0.75
N ALA A 22 -15.96 8.21 -1.21
CA ALA A 22 -16.85 9.37 -1.13
C ALA A 22 -16.99 9.87 0.32
N GLY A 23 -16.47 11.07 0.59
CA GLY A 23 -16.55 11.75 1.88
C GLY A 23 -15.57 11.29 2.96
N ALA A 24 -14.67 10.34 2.66
CA ALA A 24 -13.77 9.74 3.65
C ALA A 24 -12.31 9.74 3.17
N GLY A 25 -11.57 10.84 3.42
CA GLY A 25 -10.11 10.93 3.29
C GLY A 25 -9.50 10.35 2.01
N TRP A 26 -8.19 10.13 2.01
CA TRP A 26 -7.51 9.29 1.01
C TRP A 26 -7.12 7.97 1.66
N ILE A 27 -7.29 6.88 0.93
CA ILE A 27 -6.93 5.53 1.36
C ILE A 27 -5.96 4.95 0.35
N ALA A 28 -4.88 4.36 0.84
CA ALA A 28 -3.95 3.56 0.07
C ALA A 28 -4.03 2.11 0.54
N VAL A 29 -4.20 1.17 -0.39
CA VAL A 29 -4.29 -0.26 -0.15
C VAL A 29 -3.13 -0.94 -0.87
N GLY A 30 -2.31 -1.69 -0.15
CA GLY A 30 -1.18 -2.44 -0.70
C GLY A 30 -1.45 -3.94 -0.64
N ILE A 31 -1.23 -4.67 -1.73
CA ILE A 31 -1.31 -6.13 -1.77
C ILE A 31 0.03 -6.68 -2.24
N VAL A 32 0.64 -7.53 -1.42
CA VAL A 32 1.88 -8.21 -1.77
C VAL A 32 1.59 -9.28 -2.82
N ARG A 33 2.05 -9.06 -4.06
CA ARG A 33 1.87 -9.98 -5.18
C ARG A 33 2.96 -11.01 -5.29
N GLN A 34 4.20 -10.63 -4.96
CA GLN A 34 5.34 -11.54 -4.96
C GLN A 34 6.23 -11.26 -3.75
N GLY A 35 6.71 -12.33 -3.13
CA GLY A 35 7.61 -12.28 -1.98
C GLY A 35 8.35 -13.60 -1.84
N LEU A 36 9.25 -13.66 -0.87
CA LEU A 36 10.17 -14.76 -0.61
C LEU A 36 9.55 -15.86 0.29
N GLY A 37 8.31 -15.67 0.78
CA GLY A 37 7.65 -16.61 1.69
C GLY A 37 6.11 -16.50 1.75
N PRO A 38 5.48 -16.76 2.92
CA PRO A 38 4.01 -16.76 3.09
C PRO A 38 3.36 -15.37 3.01
N GLU A 39 4.15 -14.33 2.79
CA GLU A 39 3.73 -12.93 2.67
C GLU A 39 2.93 -12.63 1.41
N ARG A 40 2.92 -13.55 0.42
CA ARG A 40 2.10 -13.41 -0.79
C ARG A 40 0.61 -13.35 -0.43
N GLY A 41 -0.04 -12.27 -0.81
CA GLY A 41 -1.45 -12.01 -0.53
C GLY A 41 -1.70 -11.21 0.76
N LEU A 42 -0.65 -10.83 1.51
CA LEU A 42 -0.79 -9.87 2.60
C LEU A 42 -1.33 -8.54 2.07
N ARG A 43 -2.31 -8.01 2.79
CA ARG A 43 -2.96 -6.73 2.52
C ARG A 43 -2.63 -5.74 3.62
N PHE A 44 -2.24 -4.55 3.20
CA PHE A 44 -1.95 -3.40 4.04
C PHE A 44 -2.90 -2.26 3.64
N GLU A 45 -3.26 -1.41 4.59
CA GLU A 45 -4.16 -0.29 4.35
C GLU A 45 -3.79 0.90 5.22
N ALA A 46 -3.61 2.06 4.59
CA ALA A 46 -3.29 3.29 5.30
C ALA A 46 -4.17 4.45 4.84
N HIS A 47 -4.48 5.32 5.79
CA HIS A 47 -5.36 6.47 5.60
C HIS A 47 -4.54 7.77 5.74
N GLY A 48 -4.81 8.74 4.88
CA GLY A 48 -4.12 10.03 4.83
C GLY A 48 -5.05 11.19 4.47
N ALA A 49 -4.61 12.41 4.76
CA ALA A 49 -5.32 13.62 4.35
C ALA A 49 -5.11 13.92 2.85
N SER A 50 -4.06 13.36 2.25
CA SER A 50 -3.77 13.40 0.81
C SER A 50 -3.40 12.02 0.28
N ALA A 51 -3.44 11.85 -1.05
CA ALA A 51 -2.99 10.63 -1.74
C ALA A 51 -1.54 10.28 -1.38
N GLU A 52 -0.65 11.27 -1.37
CA GLU A 52 0.77 11.12 -1.03
C GLU A 52 0.97 10.70 0.43
N GLU A 53 0.17 11.24 1.35
CA GLU A 53 0.27 10.85 2.76
C GLU A 53 -0.22 9.42 2.98
N ALA A 54 -1.33 9.03 2.35
CA ALA A 54 -1.84 7.67 2.42
C ALA A 54 -0.82 6.67 1.84
N GLU A 55 -0.22 6.98 0.69
CA GLU A 55 0.82 6.15 0.07
C GLU A 55 2.07 6.03 0.96
N ARG A 56 2.57 7.17 1.49
CA ARG A 56 3.76 7.17 2.34
C ARG A 56 3.55 6.28 3.57
N ARG A 57 2.42 6.44 4.26
CA ARG A 57 2.08 5.63 5.44
C ARG A 57 1.94 4.15 5.11
N LEU A 58 1.31 3.82 3.98
CA LEU A 58 1.20 2.44 3.52
C LEU A 58 2.60 1.84 3.30
N ARG A 59 3.50 2.59 2.64
CA ARG A 59 4.87 2.16 2.39
C ARG A 59 5.63 1.94 3.71
N GLU A 60 5.54 2.87 4.65
CA GLU A 60 6.16 2.77 5.98
C GLU A 60 5.66 1.53 6.74
N GLU A 61 4.35 1.24 6.69
CA GLU A 61 3.74 0.08 7.34
C GLU A 61 4.24 -1.24 6.74
N ILE A 62 4.29 -1.32 5.41
CA ILE A 62 4.81 -2.49 4.69
C ILE A 62 6.30 -2.67 4.99
N GLU A 63 7.08 -1.59 4.96
CA GLU A 63 8.50 -1.63 5.28
C GLU A 63 8.77 -2.10 6.71
N ALA A 64 7.98 -1.63 7.68
CA ALA A 64 8.09 -2.04 9.07
C ALA A 64 7.66 -3.50 9.29
N CYS A 65 6.70 -4.00 8.52
CA CYS A 65 6.26 -5.40 8.59
C CYS A 65 7.33 -6.39 8.10
N PHE A 66 8.18 -5.96 7.16
CA PHE A 66 9.24 -6.78 6.56
C PHE A 66 10.67 -6.41 6.99
N ALA A 67 10.82 -5.54 7.99
CA ALA A 67 12.10 -5.18 8.60
C ALA A 67 12.61 -6.29 9.53
#